data_AF-A0A084ST01-F1
#
_entry.id   AF-A0A084ST01-F1
#
_cell.length_a   1.000
_cell.length_b   1.000
_cell.length_c   1.000
_cell.angle_alpha   90.00
_cell.angle_beta   90.00
_cell.angle_gamma   90.00
#
_symmetry.space_group_name_H-M   'P 1'
#
loop_
_entity.id
_entity.type
_entity.pdbx_description
1 polymer ?
#
loop_
_entity_poly.entity_id
_entity_poly.type
_entity_poly.pdbx_seq_one_letter_code
_entity_poly.pdbx_strand_id
1 'polypeptide(L)'
;MQAKYPKSVRFTEEGFPDFAPYALKTVGISFSGDRKRDVVAANAAAGFKHTPIGYTWHHHQNGRTMQLVPTDLHRAISHTGGHATQKAVESGE
;
A
#
# COMPACT_ATOMS: atom_id res chain seq x y z
N MET A 1 -10.91 -12.43 -0.68
CA MET A 1 -10.40 -11.08 -0.36
C MET A 1 -11.31 -10.33 0.62
N GLN A 2 -12.65 -10.40 0.48
CA GLN A 2 -13.64 -9.75 1.38
C GLN A 2 -13.46 -10.04 2.88
N ALA A 3 -13.10 -11.28 3.26
CA ALA A 3 -12.97 -11.67 4.67
C ALA A 3 -11.67 -11.21 5.35
N LYS A 4 -10.61 -10.85 4.59
CA LYS A 4 -9.29 -10.51 5.13
C LYS A 4 -9.08 -8.98 5.26
N TYR A 5 -9.79 -8.21 4.45
CA TYR A 5 -9.75 -6.74 4.44
C TYR A 5 -11.18 -6.19 4.50
N PRO A 6 -11.83 -6.23 5.68
CA PRO A 6 -13.26 -5.89 5.82
C PRO A 6 -13.57 -4.41 5.56
N LYS A 7 -12.56 -3.53 5.67
CA LYS A 7 -12.66 -2.13 5.21
C LYS A 7 -12.13 -2.07 3.78
N SER A 8 -12.97 -1.83 2.79
CA SER A 8 -12.47 -1.55 1.45
C SER A 8 -11.41 -0.44 1.50
N VAL A 9 -10.32 -0.59 0.75
CA VAL A 9 -9.31 0.48 0.61
C VAL A 9 -10.02 1.69 0.04
N ARG A 10 -10.04 2.78 0.81
CA ARG A 10 -10.63 4.05 0.38
C ARG A 10 -9.68 4.70 -0.61
N PHE A 11 -10.21 5.49 -1.52
CA PHE A 11 -9.39 6.36 -2.35
C PHE A 11 -9.48 7.77 -1.77
N THR A 12 -8.36 8.49 -1.74
CA THR A 12 -8.34 9.92 -1.43
C THR A 12 -9.09 10.69 -2.52
N GLU A 13 -9.44 11.96 -2.26
CA GLU A 13 -10.08 12.83 -3.26
C GLU A 13 -9.24 12.98 -4.54
N GLU A 14 -7.93 12.78 -4.43
CA GLU A 14 -6.97 12.79 -5.54
C GLU A 14 -6.88 11.44 -6.29
N GLY A 15 -7.65 10.43 -5.87
CA GLY A 15 -7.71 9.11 -6.51
C GLY A 15 -6.60 8.14 -6.07
N PHE A 16 -5.89 8.42 -4.97
CA PHE A 16 -4.86 7.50 -4.46
C PHE A 16 -5.44 6.52 -3.44
N PRO A 17 -5.09 5.23 -3.51
CA PRO A 17 -5.53 4.26 -2.52
C PRO A 17 -4.91 4.54 -1.15
N ASP A 18 -5.75 4.64 -0.12
CA ASP A 18 -5.35 4.78 1.26
C ASP A 18 -5.08 3.41 1.89
N PHE A 19 -3.81 3.01 1.88
CA PHE A 19 -3.36 1.80 2.56
C PHE A 19 -3.03 2.01 4.04
N ALA A 20 -3.15 3.23 4.59
CA ALA A 20 -2.78 3.51 5.98
C ALA A 20 -3.46 2.58 7.01
N PRO A 21 -4.73 2.17 6.86
CA PRO A 21 -5.37 1.23 7.79
C PRO A 21 -4.76 -0.18 7.80
N TYR A 22 -4.03 -0.54 6.75
CA TYR A 22 -3.44 -1.87 6.55
C TYR A 22 -1.91 -1.85 6.53
N ALA A 23 -1.31 -0.68 6.66
CA ALA A 23 0.13 -0.52 6.72
C ALA A 23 0.65 -1.10 8.04
N LEU A 24 1.53 -2.09 7.94
CA LEU A 24 2.25 -2.66 9.09
C LEU A 24 3.23 -1.64 9.68
N LYS A 25 3.85 -0.83 8.82
CA LYS A 25 4.82 0.19 9.21
C LYS A 25 4.79 1.34 8.22
N THR A 26 4.97 2.55 8.73
CA THR A 26 5.13 3.77 7.93
C THR A 26 6.46 4.41 8.29
N VAL A 27 7.29 4.71 7.30
CA VAL A 27 8.60 5.33 7.49
C VAL A 27 8.79 6.49 6.53
N GLY A 28 9.50 7.53 6.99
CA GLY A 28 9.94 8.63 6.14
C GLY A 28 11.29 8.30 5.51
N ILE A 29 11.41 8.46 4.20
CA ILE A 29 12.68 8.33 3.48
C ILE A 29 12.78 9.43 2.41
N SER A 30 14.01 9.81 2.06
CA SER A 30 14.26 10.63 0.88
C SER A 30 14.21 9.75 -0.36
N PHE A 31 13.24 9.98 -1.25
CA PHE A 31 13.12 9.19 -2.47
C PHE A 31 14.32 9.45 -3.38
N SER A 32 15.01 8.38 -3.74
CA SER A 32 16.19 8.41 -4.60
C SER A 32 15.85 8.34 -6.09
N GLY A 33 14.57 8.11 -6.42
CA GLY A 33 14.10 7.84 -7.78
C GLY A 33 14.32 6.39 -8.23
N ASP A 34 15.06 5.59 -7.46
CA ASP A 34 15.23 4.16 -7.67
C ASP A 34 14.44 3.39 -6.62
N ARG A 35 13.38 2.70 -7.07
CA ARG A 35 12.50 1.91 -6.21
C ARG A 35 13.25 0.88 -5.36
N LYS A 36 14.32 0.27 -5.88
CA LYS A 36 15.09 -0.73 -5.12
C LYS A 36 15.85 -0.07 -3.98
N ARG A 37 16.47 1.08 -4.24
CA ARG A 37 17.17 1.86 -3.20
C ARG A 37 16.19 2.37 -2.14
N ASP A 38 15.02 2.83 -2.58
CA ASP A 38 13.97 3.30 -1.67
C ASP A 38 13.46 2.16 -0.77
N VAL A 39 13.27 0.95 -1.31
CA VAL A 39 12.92 -0.25 -0.53
C VAL A 39 13.99 -0.57 0.51
N VAL A 40 15.27 -0.52 0.14
CA VAL A 40 16.39 -0.77 1.07
C VAL A 40 16.42 0.29 2.16
N ALA A 41 16.26 1.57 1.81
CA ALA A 41 16.18 2.67 2.77
C ALA A 41 14.98 2.52 3.71
N ALA A 42 13.82 2.12 3.19
CA ALA A 42 12.62 1.89 3.99
C ALA A 42 12.78 0.69 4.94
N ASN A 43 13.39 -0.40 4.48
CA ASN A 43 13.75 -1.54 5.32
C ASN A 43 14.66 -1.08 6.48
N ALA A 44 15.73 -0.34 6.16
CA ALA A 44 16.65 0.17 7.18
C ALA A 44 15.95 1.12 8.17
N ALA A 45 15.14 2.07 7.69
CA ALA A 45 14.38 3.00 8.53
C ALA A 45 13.35 2.29 9.42
N ALA A 46 12.82 1.15 8.98
CA ALA A 46 11.89 0.33 9.74
C ALA A 46 12.57 -0.67 10.68
N GLY A 47 13.90 -0.80 10.63
CA GLY A 47 14.66 -1.78 11.40
C GLY A 47 14.63 -3.21 10.83
N PHE A 48 14.30 -3.37 9.54
CA PHE A 48 14.28 -4.66 8.86
C PHE A 48 15.56 -4.88 8.03
N LYS A 49 16.10 -6.10 8.09
CA LYS A 49 17.20 -6.51 7.18
C LYS A 49 16.72 -6.70 5.75
N HIS A 50 15.51 -7.23 5.59
CA HIS A 50 14.83 -7.45 4.32
C HIS A 50 13.34 -7.17 4.48
N THR A 51 12.66 -6.88 3.37
CA THR A 51 11.21 -6.70 3.38
C THR A 51 10.54 -7.98 3.87
N PRO A 52 9.66 -7.91 4.89
CA PRO A 52 8.97 -9.09 5.41
C PRO A 52 8.21 -9.84 4.33
N ILE A 53 8.22 -11.18 4.41
CA ILE A 53 7.53 -12.05 3.45
C ILE A 53 6.04 -11.72 3.46
N GLY A 54 5.45 -11.57 2.27
CA GLY A 54 4.03 -11.23 2.11
C GLY A 54 3.72 -9.74 2.22
N TYR A 55 4.73 -8.89 2.40
CA TYR A 55 4.59 -7.43 2.40
C TYR A 55 5.39 -6.78 1.28
N THR A 56 4.95 -5.60 0.87
CA THR A 56 5.60 -4.75 -0.11
C THR A 56 5.62 -3.32 0.40
N TRP A 57 6.65 -2.57 0.02
CA TRP A 57 6.66 -1.14 0.27
C TRP A 57 5.85 -0.42 -0.81
N HIS A 58 4.92 0.41 -0.37
CA HIS A 58 4.13 1.31 -1.18
C HIS A 58 4.67 2.74 -1.04
N HIS A 59 5.01 3.35 -2.17
CA HIS A 59 5.39 4.77 -2.25
C HIS A 59 4.13 5.63 -2.08
N HIS A 60 4.06 6.36 -0.98
CA HIS A 60 2.97 7.29 -0.73
C HIS A 60 3.09 8.54 -1.63
N GLN A 61 1.96 9.12 -2.02
CA GLN A 61 1.89 10.24 -2.96
C GLN A 61 2.62 11.51 -2.51
N ASN A 62 2.90 11.64 -1.20
CA ASN A 62 3.65 12.77 -0.66
C ASN A 62 5.15 12.78 -1.04
N GLY A 63 5.65 11.77 -1.75
CA GLY A 63 7.02 11.73 -2.27
C GLY A 63 8.12 11.51 -1.23
N ARG A 64 7.75 11.20 0.03
CA ARG A 64 8.70 11.10 1.15
C ARG A 64 8.37 10.02 2.17
N THR A 65 7.33 9.24 1.91
CA THR A 65 6.81 8.24 2.85
C THR A 65 6.65 6.89 2.18
N MET A 66 7.10 5.86 2.87
CA MET A 66 6.94 4.46 2.46
C MET A 66 6.04 3.76 3.47
N GLN A 67 5.05 3.04 2.96
CA GLN A 67 4.11 2.25 3.77
C GLN A 67 4.33 0.76 3.47
N LEU A 68 4.62 -0.03 4.49
CA LEU A 68 4.76 -1.48 4.37
C LEU A 68 3.37 -2.10 4.43
N VAL A 69 2.87 -2.56 3.29
CA VAL A 69 1.50 -3.03 3.13
C VAL A 69 1.48 -4.50 2.67
N PRO A 70 0.43 -5.26 2.95
CA PRO A 70 0.31 -6.63 2.44
C PRO A 70 0.37 -6.66 0.90
N THR A 71 1.20 -7.53 0.34
CA THR A 71 1.43 -7.62 -1.11
C THR A 71 0.19 -8.06 -1.88
N ASP A 72 -0.61 -8.94 -1.29
CA ASP A 72 -1.90 -9.38 -1.83
C ASP A 72 -2.90 -8.22 -1.94
N LEU A 73 -2.99 -7.38 -0.91
CA LEU A 73 -3.82 -6.18 -0.91
C LEU A 73 -3.32 -5.15 -1.95
N HIS A 74 -2.02 -4.84 -1.91
CA HIS A 74 -1.41 -3.90 -2.86
C HIS A 74 -1.65 -4.32 -4.30
N ARG A 75 -1.49 -5.62 -4.61
CA ARG A 75 -1.75 -6.18 -5.93
C ARG A 75 -3.23 -6.14 -6.30
N ALA A 76 -4.14 -6.45 -5.38
CA ALA A 76 -5.59 -6.36 -5.66
C ALA A 76 -6.00 -4.95 -6.11
N ILE A 77 -5.49 -3.94 -5.40
CA ILE A 77 -5.78 -2.53 -5.70
C ILE A 77 -5.06 -2.05 -6.96
N SER A 78 -3.80 -2.44 -7.20
CA SER A 78 -3.09 -2.04 -8.42
C SER A 78 -3.71 -2.64 -9.69
N HIS A 79 -4.27 -3.85 -9.61
CA HIS A 79 -5.03 -4.44 -10.71
C HIS A 79 -6.41 -3.79 -10.88
N THR A 80 -7.02 -3.30 -9.79
CA THR A 80 -8.30 -2.59 -9.84
C THR A 80 -8.13 -1.15 -10.33
N GLY A 81 -7.05 -0.45 -9.99
CA GLY A 81 -6.80 0.95 -10.39
C GLY A 81 -6.69 1.19 -11.90
N GLY A 82 -6.46 0.14 -12.70
CA GLY A 82 -6.53 0.20 -14.17
C GLY A 82 -7.88 -0.21 -14.78
N HIS A 83 -8.78 -0.82 -13.98
CA HIS A 83 -10.05 -1.40 -14.43
C HIS A 83 -11.21 -1.19 -13.43
N ALA A 84 -11.17 -0.12 -12.62
CA ALA A 84 -12.22 0.16 -11.62
C ALA A 84 -13.44 0.84 -12.25
N THR A 85 -14.02 0.21 -13.26
CA THR A 85 -15.48 0.25 -13.37
C THR A 85 -16.00 -1.04 -12.75
N GLN A 86 -16.96 -0.86 -11.83
CA GLN A 86 -17.94 -1.83 -11.37
C GLN A 86 -17.81 -2.39 -9.94
N LYS A 87 -18.81 -1.95 -9.16
CA LYS A 87 -19.51 -2.63 -8.07
C LYS A 87 -18.82 -2.62 -6.71
N ALA A 88 -18.94 -1.48 -6.05
CA ALA A 88 -19.56 -1.50 -4.73
C ALA A 88 -20.99 -2.05 -4.90
N VAL A 89 -21.16 -3.36 -4.70
CA VAL A 89 -22.47 -3.91 -4.34
C VAL A 89 -22.42 -4.09 -2.84
N GLU A 90 -23.13 -3.19 -2.17
CA GLU A 90 -23.68 -3.39 -0.85
C GLU A 90 -24.46 -4.69 -0.79
N SER A 91 -24.15 -5.50 0.21
CA SER A 91 -25.01 -6.54 0.77
C SER A 91 -24.51 -6.68 2.21
N GLY A 92 -25.25 -6.38 3.26
CA GLY A 92 -26.63 -5.98 3.44
C GLY A 92 -26.93 -6.17 4.93
N GLU A 93 -27.91 -5.44 5.45
CA GLU A 93 -29.03 -5.97 6.25
C GLU A 93 -30.10 -4.87 6.40
#